data_AF-K7M5F2-F1
#
_entry.id   AF-K7M5F2-F1
#
_cell.length_a   1.000
_cell.length_b   1.000
_cell.length_c   1.000
_cell.angle_alpha   90.00
_cell.angle_beta   90.00
_cell.angle_gamma   90.00
#
_symmetry.space_group_name_H-M   'P 1'
#
loop_
_entity.id
_entity.type
_entity.pdbx_description
1 polymer ?
#
loop_
_entity_poly.entity_id
_entity_poly.type
_entity_poly.pdbx_seq_one_letter_code
_entity_poly.pdbx_strand_id
1 'polypeptide(L)'
;MLAVQALCSLNFTLAEAKSIIKHCSKCSKLYLAITSHKILSRCQKVRNAFELYLVQIQNAVPIPLAGKISAILHDLRGTEFSLEFAEDEARKVLLSLLEKNFPDSASVQKEELEAIQIATSRLEIKSPFSLLVEKATLKKQLEEVSEENLKQKELLQYLLYLLVKHGKSNCQFQNGSHSPKHECHDQSLEHELVVDESSQ
;
A
#
# COMPACT_ATOMS: atom_id res chain seq x y z
N MET A 1 41.37 4.68 -1.83
CA MET A 1 40.38 4.05 -2.74
C MET A 1 39.13 3.58 -2.00
N LEU A 2 39.27 2.92 -0.84
CA LEU A 2 38.14 2.41 -0.04
C LEU A 2 37.11 3.47 0.39
N ALA A 3 37.54 4.65 0.84
CA ALA A 3 36.62 5.72 1.30
C ALA A 3 35.74 6.28 0.17
N VAL A 4 36.29 6.46 -1.03
CA VAL A 4 35.52 6.92 -2.20
C VAL A 4 34.50 5.86 -2.61
N GLN A 5 34.90 4.58 -2.62
CA GLN A 5 33.99 3.47 -2.91
C GLN A 5 32.84 3.40 -1.89
N ALA A 6 33.15 3.52 -0.58
CA ALA A 6 32.13 3.55 0.46
C ALA A 6 31.14 4.71 0.27
N LEU A 7 31.62 5.89 -0.12
CA LEU A 7 30.77 7.05 -0.41
C LEU A 7 29.87 6.81 -1.65
N CYS A 8 30.42 6.21 -2.71
CA CYS A 8 29.64 5.82 -3.88
C CYS A 8 28.55 4.81 -3.52
N SER A 9 28.90 3.78 -2.74
CA SER A 9 27.95 2.78 -2.25
C SER A 9 26.87 3.40 -1.35
N LEU A 10 27.24 4.33 -0.46
CA LEU A 10 26.29 5.09 0.37
C LEU A 10 25.27 5.84 -0.50
N ASN A 11 25.72 6.49 -1.57
CA ASN A 11 24.85 7.22 -2.48
C ASN A 11 23.90 6.29 -3.25
N PHE A 12 24.35 5.10 -3.65
CA PHE A 12 23.49 4.09 -4.25
C PHE A 12 22.44 3.57 -3.24
N THR A 13 22.84 3.28 -2.00
CA THR A 13 21.91 2.89 -0.93
C THR A 13 20.88 3.99 -0.66
N LEU A 14 21.25 5.26 -0.76
CA LEU A 14 20.31 6.39 -0.68
C LEU A 14 19.28 6.40 -1.82
N ALA A 15 19.72 6.11 -3.05
CA ALA A 15 18.80 5.96 -4.18
C ALA A 15 17.84 4.78 -3.99
N GLU A 16 18.33 3.67 -3.44
CA GLU A 16 17.50 2.50 -3.11
C GLU A 16 16.46 2.83 -2.03
N ALA A 17 16.87 3.50 -0.94
CA ALA A 17 15.96 3.97 0.11
C ALA A 17 14.83 4.83 -0.45
N LYS A 18 15.18 5.81 -1.30
CA LYS A 18 14.21 6.68 -1.99
C LYS A 18 13.26 5.87 -2.87
N SER A 19 13.76 4.85 -3.55
CA SER A 19 12.95 3.96 -4.38
C SER A 19 11.93 3.18 -3.55
N ILE A 20 12.32 2.65 -2.39
CA ILE A 20 11.40 1.96 -1.46
C ILE A 20 10.31 2.92 -0.96
N ILE A 21 10.67 4.12 -0.52
CA ILE A 21 9.72 5.13 -0.04
C ILE A 21 8.72 5.50 -1.15
N LYS A 22 9.22 5.77 -2.37
CA LYS A 22 8.39 6.09 -3.54
C LYS A 22 7.48 4.93 -3.94
N HIS A 23 7.93 3.70 -3.80
CA HIS A 23 7.10 2.52 -4.02
C HIS A 23 5.96 2.47 -3.01
N CYS A 24 6.27 2.60 -1.71
CA CYS A 24 5.25 2.57 -0.65
C CYS A 24 4.23 3.71 -0.80
N SER A 25 4.65 4.92 -1.15
CA SER A 25 3.73 6.05 -1.28
C SER A 25 2.75 5.96 -2.46
N LYS A 26 3.06 5.12 -3.46
CA LYS A 26 2.23 4.91 -4.65
C LYS A 26 1.45 3.61 -4.64
N CYS A 27 1.73 2.71 -3.69
CA CYS A 27 1.07 1.43 -3.63
C CYS A 27 -0.27 1.50 -2.90
N SER A 28 -1.19 0.62 -3.28
CA SER A 28 -2.40 0.32 -2.53
C SER A 28 -2.06 -0.09 -1.10
N LYS A 29 -2.84 0.41 -0.14
CA LYS A 29 -2.72 0.02 1.26
C LYS A 29 -2.96 -1.47 1.46
N LEU A 30 -3.96 -2.05 0.77
CA LEU A 30 -4.22 -3.49 0.81
C LEU A 30 -3.02 -4.30 0.30
N TYR A 31 -2.45 -3.88 -0.83
CA TYR A 31 -1.28 -4.53 -1.39
C TYR A 31 -0.05 -4.43 -0.46
N LEU A 32 0.16 -3.27 0.15
CA LEU A 32 1.23 -3.07 1.13
C LEU A 32 1.02 -3.91 2.39
N ALA A 33 -0.21 -4.07 2.87
CA ALA A 33 -0.49 -4.92 4.03
C ALA A 33 -0.03 -6.37 3.77
N ILE A 34 -0.37 -6.94 2.61
CA ILE A 34 0.03 -8.29 2.21
C ILE A 34 1.54 -8.41 1.97
N THR A 35 2.15 -7.41 1.32
CA THR A 35 3.58 -7.44 0.95
C THR A 35 4.51 -6.83 1.99
N SER A 36 3.96 -6.38 3.11
CA SER A 36 4.63 -5.67 4.21
C SER A 36 5.94 -6.31 4.65
N HIS A 37 5.97 -7.64 4.88
CA HIS A 37 7.20 -8.32 5.31
C HIS A 37 8.35 -8.17 4.30
N LYS A 38 8.04 -8.17 3.00
CA LYS A 38 9.05 -7.97 1.95
C LYS A 38 9.58 -6.54 1.99
N ILE A 39 8.69 -5.57 2.20
CA ILE A 39 9.06 -4.16 2.34
C ILE A 39 9.92 -3.95 3.59
N LEU A 40 9.51 -4.46 4.75
CA LEU A 40 10.30 -4.38 5.99
C LEU A 40 11.68 -5.01 5.81
N SER A 41 11.77 -6.18 5.17
CA SER A 41 13.06 -6.82 4.86
C SER A 41 13.95 -5.94 3.97
N ARG A 42 13.37 -5.25 2.98
CA ARG A 42 14.11 -4.30 2.13
C ARG A 42 14.59 -3.08 2.91
N CYS A 43 13.72 -2.48 3.75
CA CYS A 43 14.09 -1.38 4.63
C CYS A 43 15.25 -1.78 5.57
N GLN A 44 15.17 -2.97 6.15
CA GLN A 44 16.20 -3.52 7.03
C GLN A 44 17.54 -3.71 6.30
N LYS A 45 17.53 -4.23 5.07
CA LYS A 45 18.75 -4.36 4.25
C LYS A 45 19.38 -3.01 3.94
N VAL A 46 18.56 -2.02 3.56
CA VAL A 46 19.02 -0.65 3.29
C VAL A 46 19.61 0.00 4.55
N ARG A 47 18.98 -0.18 5.72
CA ARG A 47 19.53 0.30 7.00
C ARG A 47 20.89 -0.31 7.32
N ASN A 48 21.01 -1.63 7.17
CA ASN A 48 22.28 -2.33 7.42
C ASN A 48 23.38 -1.87 6.45
N ALA A 49 23.03 -1.61 5.18
CA ALA A 49 23.95 -1.07 4.20
C ALA A 49 24.40 0.36 4.56
N PHE A 50 23.48 1.23 4.96
CA PHE A 50 23.81 2.56 5.46
C PHE A 50 24.78 2.49 6.63
N GLU A 51 24.49 1.65 7.62
CA GLU A 51 25.35 1.47 8.78
C GLU A 51 26.76 1.04 8.38
N LEU A 52 26.86 0.01 7.52
CA LEU A 52 28.14 -0.50 7.02
C LEU A 52 28.98 0.61 6.37
N TYR A 53 28.40 1.36 5.45
CA TYR A 53 29.15 2.37 4.69
C TYR A 53 29.45 3.62 5.52
N LEU A 54 28.55 4.03 6.41
CA LEU A 54 28.79 5.16 7.33
C LEU A 54 29.93 4.85 8.31
N VAL A 55 30.02 3.63 8.85
CA VAL A 55 31.15 3.22 9.70
C VAL A 55 32.48 3.27 8.93
N GLN A 56 32.49 2.81 7.68
CA GLN A 56 33.71 2.89 6.85
C GLN A 56 34.14 4.34 6.58
N ILE A 57 33.18 5.23 6.28
CA ILE A 57 33.46 6.65 6.03
C ILE A 57 33.90 7.35 7.32
N GLN A 58 33.29 7.03 8.47
CA GLN A 58 33.62 7.61 9.77
C GLN A 58 35.11 7.48 10.09
N ASN A 59 35.70 6.32 9.79
CA ASN A 59 37.12 6.04 10.03
C ASN A 59 38.07 6.73 9.03
N ALA A 60 37.54 7.34 7.97
CA ALA A 60 38.29 7.95 6.89
C ALA A 60 38.16 9.49 6.83
N VAL A 61 37.43 10.10 7.75
CA VAL A 61 37.18 11.55 7.78
C VAL A 61 37.74 12.21 9.06
N PRO A 62 38.02 13.53 9.04
CA PRO A 62 38.40 14.26 10.24
C PRO A 62 37.37 14.17 11.38
N ILE A 63 37.85 14.30 12.61
CA ILE A 63 37.06 14.15 13.86
C ILE A 63 35.71 14.90 13.84
N PRO A 64 35.63 16.18 13.38
CA PRO A 64 34.34 16.89 13.37
C PRO A 64 33.28 16.23 12.46
N LEU A 65 33.69 15.62 11.35
CA LEU A 65 32.80 14.87 10.47
C LEU A 65 32.47 13.50 11.04
N ALA A 66 33.46 12.83 11.65
CA ALA A 66 33.25 11.54 12.31
C ALA A 66 32.21 11.65 13.45
N GLY A 67 32.21 12.76 14.18
CA GLY A 67 31.19 13.07 15.20
C GLY A 67 29.78 13.20 14.61
N LYS A 68 29.63 13.90 13.47
CA LYS A 68 28.33 14.00 12.76
C LYS A 68 27.84 12.63 12.27
N ILE A 69 28.73 11.82 11.71
CA ILE A 69 28.41 10.47 11.26
C ILE A 69 27.98 9.60 12.46
N SER A 70 28.62 9.77 13.63
CA SER A 70 28.25 9.04 14.84
C SER A 70 26.81 9.33 15.28
N ALA A 71 26.35 10.58 15.17
CA ALA A 71 24.96 10.93 15.49
C ALA A 71 23.98 10.25 14.52
N ILE A 72 24.28 10.27 13.21
CA ILE A 72 23.46 9.59 12.20
C ILE A 72 23.41 8.07 12.47
N LEU A 73 24.55 7.45 12.79
CA LEU A 73 24.63 6.03 13.12
C LEU A 73 23.82 5.68 14.36
N HIS A 74 23.82 6.54 15.38
CA HIS A 74 23.02 6.36 16.58
C HIS A 74 21.52 6.32 16.25
N ASP A 75 21.03 7.31 15.49
CA ASP A 75 19.62 7.39 15.09
C ASP A 75 19.22 6.21 14.19
N LEU A 76 20.11 5.82 13.27
CA LEU A 76 19.89 4.70 12.37
C LEU A 76 19.75 3.38 13.12
N ARG A 77 20.60 3.14 14.13
CA ARG A 77 20.55 1.93 14.97
C ARG A 77 19.33 1.88 15.88
N GLY A 78 18.83 3.03 16.32
CA GLY A 78 17.60 3.13 17.10
C GLY A 78 16.32 2.97 16.29
N THR A 79 16.40 2.98 14.95
CA THR A 79 15.23 2.87 14.07
C THR A 79 14.81 1.41 13.91
N GLU A 80 13.62 1.03 14.40
CA GLU A 80 13.01 -0.27 14.17
C GLU A 80 11.97 -0.20 13.03
N PHE A 81 11.98 -1.20 12.14
CA PHE A 81 10.96 -1.34 11.10
C PHE A 81 9.97 -2.43 11.52
N SER A 82 8.80 -2.01 11.97
CA SER A 82 7.71 -2.89 12.40
C SER A 82 6.39 -2.46 11.74
N LEU A 83 5.41 -3.37 11.74
CA LEU A 83 4.04 -3.00 11.41
C LEU A 83 3.32 -2.47 12.64
N GLU A 84 2.45 -1.50 12.42
CA GLU A 84 1.46 -1.17 13.44
C GLU A 84 0.48 -2.32 13.64
N PHE A 85 -0.12 -2.41 14.84
CA PHE A 85 -1.09 -3.46 15.15
C PHE A 85 -2.22 -3.54 14.11
N ALA A 86 -2.74 -2.39 13.66
CA ALA A 86 -3.80 -2.36 12.67
C ALA A 86 -3.35 -2.90 11.30
N GLU A 87 -2.14 -2.57 10.86
CA GLU A 87 -1.58 -3.07 9.60
C GLU A 87 -1.35 -4.59 9.64
N ASP A 88 -0.86 -5.11 10.78
CA ASP A 88 -0.64 -6.54 10.96
C ASP A 88 -1.95 -7.33 11.02
N GLU A 89 -2.99 -6.79 11.66
CA GLU A 89 -4.32 -7.40 11.66
C GLU A 89 -4.94 -7.42 10.25
N ALA A 90 -4.83 -6.32 9.49
CA ALA A 90 -5.28 -6.28 8.10
C ALA A 90 -4.55 -7.34 7.25
N ARG A 91 -3.24 -7.46 7.43
CA ARG A 91 -2.41 -8.47 6.76
C ARG A 91 -2.87 -9.89 7.08
N LYS A 92 -3.04 -10.24 8.35
CA LYS A 92 -3.44 -11.61 8.76
C LYS A 92 -4.75 -12.03 8.12
N VAL A 93 -5.74 -11.13 8.15
CA VAL A 93 -7.08 -11.41 7.60
C VAL A 93 -7.02 -11.59 6.09
N LEU A 94 -6.28 -10.73 5.37
CA LEU A 94 -6.12 -10.85 3.92
C LEU A 94 -5.33 -12.11 3.52
N LEU A 95 -4.27 -12.46 4.24
CA LEU A 95 -3.50 -13.69 3.98
C LEU A 95 -4.35 -14.94 4.23
N SER A 96 -5.12 -14.96 5.33
CA SER A 96 -6.03 -16.06 5.65
C SER A 96 -7.10 -16.25 4.56
N LEU A 97 -7.53 -15.16 3.90
CA LEU A 97 -8.44 -15.23 2.76
C LEU A 97 -7.77 -15.82 1.51
N LEU A 98 -6.53 -15.40 1.22
CA LEU A 98 -5.76 -15.84 0.05
C LEU A 98 -5.37 -17.32 0.11
N GLU A 99 -5.11 -17.86 1.30
CA GLU A 99 -4.70 -19.27 1.48
C GLU A 99 -5.82 -20.27 1.19
N LYS A 100 -7.08 -19.85 1.30
CA LYS A 100 -8.22 -20.77 1.33
C LYS A 100 -8.74 -21.26 -0.03
N ASN A 101 -8.14 -20.87 -1.17
CA ASN A 101 -8.42 -21.39 -2.53
C ASN A 101 -9.88 -21.83 -2.76
N PHE A 102 -10.81 -20.88 -2.75
CA PHE A 102 -12.22 -21.19 -2.61
C PHE A 102 -12.96 -21.49 -3.92
N PRO A 103 -13.87 -22.49 -3.94
CA PRO A 103 -14.92 -22.60 -4.94
C PRO A 103 -16.04 -21.56 -4.69
N ASP A 104 -16.70 -21.10 -5.76
CA ASP A 104 -17.68 -20.00 -5.74
C ASP A 104 -18.98 -20.41 -4.98
N SER A 105 -19.00 -20.23 -3.66
CA SER A 105 -20.12 -20.60 -2.77
C SER A 105 -20.58 -19.43 -1.89
N ALA A 106 -21.82 -19.49 -1.38
CA ALA A 106 -22.37 -18.43 -0.54
C ALA A 106 -21.57 -18.19 0.77
N SER A 107 -20.99 -19.26 1.34
CA SER A 107 -20.13 -19.16 2.53
C SER A 107 -18.88 -18.32 2.26
N VAL A 108 -18.31 -18.46 1.07
CA VAL A 108 -17.09 -17.76 0.63
C VAL A 108 -17.36 -16.28 0.45
N GLN A 109 -18.52 -15.91 -0.10
CA GLN A 109 -18.89 -14.51 -0.26
C GLN A 109 -18.98 -13.77 1.08
N LYS A 110 -19.45 -14.45 2.13
CA LYS A 110 -19.51 -13.90 3.48
C LYS A 110 -18.10 -13.72 4.07
N GLU A 111 -17.23 -14.71 3.93
CA GLU A 111 -15.84 -14.62 4.40
C GLU A 111 -15.06 -13.52 3.68
N GLU A 112 -15.21 -13.38 2.36
CA GLU A 112 -14.64 -12.28 1.57
C GLU A 112 -15.09 -10.92 2.10
N LEU A 113 -16.40 -10.76 2.36
CA LEU A 113 -16.99 -9.52 2.86
C LEU A 113 -16.47 -9.17 4.26
N GLU A 114 -16.44 -10.13 5.18
CA GLU A 114 -15.92 -9.93 6.53
C GLU A 114 -14.43 -9.56 6.50
N ALA A 115 -13.64 -10.29 5.70
CA ALA A 115 -12.21 -10.05 5.57
C ALA A 115 -11.91 -8.64 5.04
N ILE A 116 -12.59 -8.23 3.96
CA ILE A 116 -12.38 -6.91 3.36
C ILE A 116 -12.91 -5.77 4.25
N GLN A 117 -13.97 -5.99 5.02
CA GLN A 117 -14.46 -5.02 6.00
C GLN A 117 -13.44 -4.77 7.11
N ILE A 118 -12.86 -5.85 7.66
CA ILE A 118 -11.83 -5.74 8.68
C ILE A 118 -10.60 -5.03 8.10
N ALA A 119 -10.11 -5.47 6.93
CA ALA A 119 -8.92 -4.90 6.31
C ALA A 119 -9.09 -3.40 5.99
N THR A 120 -10.21 -3.02 5.36
CA THR A 120 -10.47 -1.61 5.01
C THR A 120 -10.65 -0.73 6.26
N SER A 121 -11.29 -1.24 7.31
CA SER A 121 -11.39 -0.52 8.58
C SER A 121 -10.03 -0.32 9.25
N ARG A 122 -9.19 -1.35 9.27
CA ARG A 122 -7.84 -1.29 9.86
C ARG A 122 -6.88 -0.40 9.07
N LEU A 123 -7.02 -0.32 7.76
CA LEU A 123 -6.19 0.50 6.87
C LEU A 123 -6.78 1.91 6.62
N GLU A 124 -7.83 2.27 7.35
CA GLU A 124 -8.51 3.56 7.25
C GLU A 124 -9.11 3.88 5.87
N ILE A 125 -9.51 2.85 5.12
CA ILE A 125 -10.26 2.96 3.87
C ILE A 125 -11.75 2.96 4.20
N LYS A 126 -12.21 3.99 4.92
CA LYS A 126 -13.56 4.05 5.52
C LYS A 126 -14.55 4.93 4.77
N SER A 127 -14.06 5.92 4.01
CA SER A 127 -14.91 6.84 3.26
C SER A 127 -15.08 6.40 1.80
N PRO A 128 -16.19 6.77 1.14
CA PRO A 128 -16.37 6.55 -0.30
C PRO A 128 -15.18 7.08 -1.12
N PHE A 129 -14.65 8.25 -0.75
CA PHE A 129 -13.48 8.83 -1.41
C PHE A 129 -12.22 7.98 -1.23
N SER A 130 -11.91 7.56 0.01
CA SER A 130 -10.73 6.71 0.27
C SER A 130 -10.81 5.37 -0.47
N LEU A 131 -12.02 4.81 -0.60
CA LEU A 131 -12.26 3.60 -1.37
C LEU A 131 -12.05 3.81 -2.88
N LEU A 132 -12.53 4.93 -3.43
CA LEU A 132 -12.30 5.28 -4.83
C LEU A 132 -10.81 5.47 -5.14
N VAL A 133 -10.08 6.17 -4.26
CA VAL A 133 -8.63 6.34 -4.36
C VAL A 133 -7.93 4.98 -4.33
N GLU A 134 -8.28 4.11 -3.39
CA GLU A 134 -7.68 2.78 -3.29
C GLU A 134 -7.92 1.93 -4.56
N LYS A 135 -9.15 1.95 -5.10
CA LYS A 135 -9.48 1.27 -6.37
C LYS A 135 -8.66 1.81 -7.55
N ALA A 136 -8.53 3.13 -7.65
CA ALA A 136 -7.75 3.76 -8.71
C ALA A 136 -6.25 3.41 -8.59
N THR A 137 -5.72 3.37 -7.36
CA THR A 137 -4.35 2.96 -7.09
C THR A 137 -4.10 1.52 -7.51
N LEU A 138 -4.99 0.57 -7.15
CA LEU A 138 -4.87 -0.82 -7.59
C LEU A 138 -4.91 -0.97 -9.12
N LYS A 139 -5.81 -0.26 -9.80
CA LYS A 139 -5.88 -0.26 -11.27
C LYS A 139 -4.58 0.23 -11.90
N LYS A 140 -4.08 1.37 -11.43
CA LYS A 140 -2.81 1.93 -11.90
C LYS A 140 -1.64 0.98 -11.67
N GLN A 141 -1.56 0.35 -10.49
CA GLN A 141 -0.50 -0.63 -10.21
C GLN A 141 -0.60 -1.86 -11.12
N LEU A 142 -1.82 -2.26 -11.48
CA LEU A 142 -2.05 -3.38 -12.39
C LEU A 142 -1.60 -3.05 -13.83
N GLU A 143 -1.80 -1.81 -14.27
CA GLU A 143 -1.31 -1.31 -15.56
C GLU A 143 0.23 -1.21 -15.62
N GLU A 144 0.87 -0.90 -14.50
CA GLU A 144 2.34 -0.76 -14.40
C GLU A 144 3.08 -2.10 -14.15
N VAL A 145 2.36 -3.20 -13.88
CA VAL A 145 2.97 -4.50 -13.60
C VAL A 145 3.52 -5.15 -14.88
N SER A 146 4.77 -5.62 -14.81
CA SER A 146 5.35 -6.44 -15.87
C SER A 146 4.57 -7.73 -16.08
N GLU A 147 4.36 -8.12 -17.34
CA GLU A 147 3.69 -9.36 -17.73
C GLU A 147 4.39 -10.63 -17.17
N GLU A 148 5.67 -10.53 -16.85
CA GLU A 148 6.44 -11.64 -16.25
C GLU A 148 6.10 -11.88 -14.77
N ASN A 149 5.49 -10.90 -14.08
CA ASN A 149 5.14 -10.98 -12.66
C ASN A 149 3.69 -11.45 -12.44
N LEU A 150 3.36 -12.65 -12.94
CA LEU A 150 2.01 -13.23 -12.90
C LEU A 150 1.40 -13.22 -11.48
N LYS A 151 2.16 -13.64 -10.46
CA LYS A 151 1.67 -13.67 -9.07
C LYS A 151 1.29 -12.29 -8.53
N GLN A 152 2.03 -11.25 -8.92
CA GLN A 152 1.71 -9.88 -8.52
C GLN A 152 0.44 -9.39 -9.24
N LYS A 153 0.32 -9.72 -10.53
CA LYS A 153 -0.84 -9.39 -11.35
C LYS A 153 -2.12 -10.04 -10.80
N GLU A 154 -2.07 -11.33 -10.51
CA GLU A 154 -3.16 -12.10 -9.90
C GLU A 154 -3.59 -11.51 -8.56
N LEU A 155 -2.61 -11.17 -7.70
CA LEU A 155 -2.89 -10.57 -6.41
C LEU A 155 -3.59 -9.20 -6.55
N LEU A 156 -3.10 -8.33 -7.42
CA LEU A 156 -3.70 -7.01 -7.66
C LEU A 156 -5.11 -7.13 -8.24
N GLN A 157 -5.33 -8.06 -9.17
CA GLN A 157 -6.64 -8.36 -9.74
C GLN A 157 -7.62 -8.82 -8.65
N TYR A 158 -7.18 -9.74 -7.79
CA TYR A 158 -8.02 -10.25 -6.71
C TYR A 158 -8.39 -9.16 -5.69
N LEU A 159 -7.43 -8.33 -5.28
CA LEU A 159 -7.69 -7.20 -4.38
C LEU A 159 -8.67 -6.19 -4.98
N LEU A 160 -8.52 -5.88 -6.28
CA LEU A 160 -9.43 -4.99 -6.98
C LEU A 160 -10.84 -5.60 -7.05
N TYR A 161 -10.95 -6.89 -7.35
CA TYR A 161 -12.21 -7.62 -7.34
C TYR A 161 -12.91 -7.53 -5.99
N LEU A 162 -12.21 -7.76 -4.87
CA LEU A 162 -12.78 -7.66 -3.53
C LEU A 162 -13.37 -6.27 -3.27
N LEU A 163 -12.65 -5.21 -3.63
CA LEU A 163 -13.15 -3.84 -3.46
C LEU A 163 -14.33 -3.50 -4.39
N VAL A 164 -14.36 -4.04 -5.61
CA VAL A 164 -15.47 -3.82 -6.55
C VAL A 164 -16.73 -4.52 -6.07
N LYS A 165 -16.60 -5.80 -5.67
CA LYS A 165 -17.72 -6.63 -5.21
C LYS A 165 -18.29 -6.16 -3.87
N HIS A 166 -17.43 -5.88 -2.90
CA HIS A 166 -17.85 -5.67 -1.51
C HIS A 166 -17.69 -4.22 -1.01
N GLY A 167 -17.01 -3.35 -1.77
CA GLY A 167 -16.69 -2.00 -1.31
C GLY A 167 -17.89 -1.08 -1.10
N LYS A 168 -19.04 -1.33 -1.75
CA LYS A 168 -20.26 -0.52 -1.56
C LYS A 168 -20.92 -0.77 -0.20
N SER A 169 -20.83 -2.00 0.32
CA SER A 169 -21.41 -2.41 1.60
C SER A 169 -20.68 -1.82 2.81
N ASN A 170 -19.47 -1.27 2.62
CA ASN A 170 -18.64 -0.71 3.69
C ASN A 170 -19.12 0.67 4.18
N CYS A 171 -19.96 1.38 3.42
CA CYS A 171 -20.45 2.71 3.77
C CYS A 171 -21.73 2.70 4.63
N GLN A 172 -22.35 1.55 4.86
CA GLN A 172 -23.64 1.46 5.56
C GLN A 172 -23.53 1.10 7.05
N PHE A 173 -22.39 0.60 7.53
CA PHE A 173 -22.28 0.07 8.91
C PHE A 173 -21.90 1.11 9.98
N GLN A 174 -21.82 2.40 9.65
CA GLN A 174 -21.75 3.48 10.65
C GLN A 174 -23.04 4.31 10.64
N ASN A 175 -24.16 3.69 10.99
CA ASN A 175 -25.34 4.42 11.47
C ASN A 175 -26.15 3.54 12.43
N GLY A 176 -25.57 3.31 13.60
CA GLY A 176 -26.32 2.88 14.78
C GLY A 176 -26.93 4.11 15.46
N SER A 177 -28.25 4.29 15.26
CA SER A 177 -29.18 5.14 16.03
C SER A 177 -29.01 6.66 15.98
N HIS A 178 -29.57 7.29 14.94
CA HIS A 178 -30.74 8.20 15.03
C HIS A 178 -31.12 8.67 13.61
N SER A 179 -32.32 8.33 13.13
CA SER A 179 -32.90 8.98 11.94
C SER A 179 -33.27 10.45 12.27
N PRO A 180 -33.25 11.37 11.29
CA PRO A 180 -34.32 11.42 10.29
C PRO A 180 -33.84 11.53 8.83
N LYS A 181 -34.74 11.04 7.97
CA LYS A 181 -34.82 11.05 6.51
C LYS A 181 -34.05 12.18 5.80
N HIS A 182 -33.25 11.80 4.80
CA HIS A 182 -33.06 12.61 3.60
C HIS A 182 -33.02 11.69 2.38
N GLU A 183 -34.00 11.83 1.51
CA GLU A 183 -34.03 11.21 0.18
C GLU A 183 -32.83 11.73 -0.63
N CYS A 184 -32.05 10.82 -1.20
CA CYS A 184 -31.08 11.14 -2.23
C CYS A 184 -31.68 10.66 -3.56
N HIS A 185 -32.24 11.60 -4.32
CA HIS A 185 -32.60 11.38 -5.70
C HIS A 185 -31.31 11.30 -6.52
N ASP A 186 -30.99 10.10 -6.98
CA ASP A 186 -29.95 9.86 -7.98
C ASP A 186 -30.59 10.14 -9.35
N GLN A 187 -30.39 11.34 -9.89
CA GLN A 187 -30.74 11.64 -11.29
C GLN A 187 -29.57 11.22 -12.17
N SER A 188 -29.81 10.11 -12.86
CA SER A 188 -29.09 9.59 -14.00
C SER A 188 -28.76 10.71 -15.00
N LEU A 189 -27.48 10.92 -15.29
CA LEU A 189 -27.03 11.66 -16.47
C LEU A 189 -26.50 10.66 -17.48
N GLU A 190 -27.43 10.01 -18.17
CA GLU A 190 -27.21 9.59 -19.54
C GLU A 190 -27.98 10.58 -20.42
N HIS A 191 -27.30 11.28 -21.30
CA HIS A 191 -27.93 11.76 -22.52
C HIS A 191 -26.98 11.60 -23.68
N GLU A 192 -27.40 10.72 -24.57
CA GLU A 192 -26.89 10.45 -25.90
C GLU A 192 -26.83 11.72 -26.76
N LEU A 193 -25.76 11.77 -27.56
CA LEU A 193 -25.60 12.60 -28.74
C LEU A 193 -26.11 11.83 -29.96
N VAL A 194 -27.29 12.18 -30.48
CA VAL A 194 -27.71 11.99 -31.90
C VAL A 194 -28.77 13.08 -32.18
N VAL A 195 -28.50 14.16 -32.95
CA VAL A 195 -28.80 14.34 -34.40
C VAL A 195 -30.30 14.02 -34.69
N ASP A 196 -31.18 14.87 -35.23
CA ASP A 196 -31.11 15.82 -36.34
C ASP A 196 -32.41 16.66 -36.42
N GLU A 197 -32.35 17.69 -37.25
CA GLU A 197 -33.39 18.46 -37.94
C GLU A 197 -34.86 17.99 -37.89
N SER A 198 -35.78 18.96 -37.73
CA SER A 198 -36.73 19.36 -38.80
C SER A 198 -37.64 20.49 -38.32
N SER A 199 -37.57 21.61 -39.04
CA SER A 199 -38.51 22.72 -38.99
C SER A 199 -39.88 22.28 -39.54
N GLN A 200 -40.95 22.56 -38.80
CA GLN A 200 -42.20 23.25 -39.21
C GLN A 200 -43.36 22.91 -38.28
#